data_AF-A0A4Q3RMJ1-F1
#
_entry.id   AF-A0A4Q3RMJ1-F1
#
_cell.length_a   1.000
_cell.length_b   1.000
_cell.length_c   1.000
_cell.angle_alpha   90.00
_cell.angle_beta   90.00
_cell.angle_gamma   90.00
#
_symmetry.space_group_name_H-M   'P 1'
#
loop_
_entity.id
_entity.type
_entity.pdbx_description
1 polymer ?
#
loop_
_entity_poly.entity_id
_entity_poly.type
_entity_poly.pdbx_seq_one_letter_code
_entity_poly.pdbx_strand_id
1 'polypeptide(L)'
;AMSEKLLAFHHPRSFTQTISLCGKTRVLLEGLLNHNYSDSLANIFVNAQTQMLLLNTLDCLDDKELNVISCKFLSNEVDREKVQKAREVLLQHLGDPITIKQLSRKVAMNECYLKKGFKEMFGTTIFDFYQNQRMEHAKYLLYEKGLSVTEVSDILGYSSISHFSTAFKKHTGLKPCELLLR
;
A
#
# COMPACT_ATOMS: atom_id res chain seq x y z
N ALA A 1 35.37 29.30 -8.12
CA ALA A 1 34.85 28.38 -9.15
C ALA A 1 33.69 27.53 -8.61
N MET A 2 32.57 28.17 -8.22
CA MET A 2 31.34 27.51 -7.76
C MET A 2 30.27 27.42 -8.86
N SER A 3 30.64 27.63 -10.13
CA SER A 3 29.68 27.81 -11.22
C SER A 3 29.48 26.57 -12.08
N GLU A 4 30.49 25.72 -12.30
CA GLU A 4 30.34 24.60 -13.26
C GLU A 4 29.60 23.39 -12.69
N LYS A 5 29.80 23.03 -11.42
CA LYS A 5 29.10 21.88 -10.81
C LYS A 5 27.60 22.09 -10.59
N LEU A 6 27.15 23.34 -10.50
CA LEU A 6 25.73 23.68 -10.29
C LEU A 6 24.98 23.78 -11.63
N LEU A 7 25.69 24.14 -12.71
CA LEU A 7 25.16 24.18 -14.08
C LEU A 7 25.22 22.82 -14.77
N ALA A 8 26.16 21.95 -14.38
CA ALA A 8 26.22 20.58 -14.84
C ALA A 8 25.16 19.76 -14.09
N PHE A 9 23.93 19.73 -14.61
CA PHE A 9 22.75 19.04 -14.09
C PHE A 9 22.91 17.50 -14.11
N HIS A 10 23.97 17.00 -13.48
CA HIS A 10 24.25 15.57 -13.33
C HIS A 10 23.71 15.12 -11.98
N HIS A 11 22.43 14.75 -11.95
CA HIS A 11 21.89 13.96 -10.85
C HIS A 11 21.80 12.49 -11.27
N PRO A 12 22.40 11.56 -10.52
CA PRO A 12 22.35 10.13 -10.82
C PRO A 12 20.97 9.51 -10.56
N ARG A 13 20.01 10.30 -10.07
CA ARG A 13 18.64 9.88 -9.74
C ARG A 13 17.65 10.91 -10.24
N SER A 14 16.49 10.43 -10.69
CA SER A 14 15.38 11.26 -11.15
C SER A 14 14.99 12.29 -10.07
N PHE A 15 14.80 13.55 -10.46
CA PHE A 15 14.27 14.61 -9.57
C PHE A 15 12.84 14.33 -9.10
N THR A 16 12.18 13.38 -9.75
CA THR A 16 10.84 12.93 -9.41
C THR A 16 10.95 11.76 -8.45
N GLN A 17 10.55 11.98 -7.20
CA GLN A 17 10.37 10.93 -6.22
C GLN A 17 8.89 10.50 -6.20
N THR A 18 8.61 9.26 -6.57
CA THR A 18 7.27 8.67 -6.41
C THR A 18 7.04 8.31 -4.95
N ILE A 19 6.02 8.90 -4.33
CA ILE A 19 5.64 8.64 -2.93
C ILE A 19 4.50 7.61 -2.94
N SER A 20 4.60 6.62 -2.05
CA SER A 20 3.53 5.63 -1.89
C SER A 20 2.33 6.29 -1.19
N LEU A 21 1.19 6.35 -1.86
CA LEU A 21 -0.03 6.93 -1.30
C LEU A 21 -0.52 6.10 -0.11
N CYS A 22 -0.51 6.68 1.09
CA CYS A 22 -1.12 6.06 2.26
C CYS A 22 -2.64 6.21 2.21
N GLY A 23 -3.37 5.43 3.02
CA GLY A 23 -4.85 5.48 3.04
C GLY A 23 -5.42 6.88 3.29
N LYS A 24 -4.72 7.70 4.08
CA LYS A 24 -5.11 9.10 4.34
C LYS A 24 -5.00 9.95 3.07
N THR A 25 -3.89 9.86 2.33
CA THR A 25 -3.69 10.61 1.07
C THR A 25 -4.73 10.23 0.03
N ARG A 26 -5.11 8.95 -0.06
CA ARG A 26 -6.16 8.49 -0.99
C ARG A 26 -7.51 9.12 -0.67
N VAL A 27 -7.92 9.16 0.59
CA VAL A 27 -9.21 9.77 1.01
C VAL A 27 -9.26 11.26 0.70
N LEU A 28 -8.15 11.99 0.90
CA LEU A 28 -8.07 13.43 0.57
C LEU A 28 -8.17 13.68 -0.95
N LEU A 29 -7.52 12.84 -1.76
CA LEU A 29 -7.60 12.90 -3.23
C LEU A 29 -9.01 12.56 -3.73
N GLU A 30 -9.65 11.54 -3.17
CA GLU A 30 -11.04 11.21 -3.49
C GLU A 30 -12.00 12.35 -3.11
N GLY A 31 -11.76 13.01 -1.98
CA GLY A 31 -12.50 14.20 -1.56
C GLY A 31 -12.32 15.37 -2.52
N LEU A 32 -11.10 15.62 -3.01
CA LEU A 32 -10.82 16.64 -4.03
C LEU A 32 -11.51 16.35 -5.35
N LEU A 33 -11.55 15.09 -5.79
CA LEU A 33 -12.10 14.73 -7.10
C LEU A 33 -13.64 14.69 -7.10
N ASN A 34 -14.28 14.47 -5.95
CA ASN A 34 -15.71 14.21 -5.86
C ASN A 34 -16.51 15.22 -4.99
N HIS A 35 -15.93 16.37 -4.65
CA HIS A 35 -16.67 17.36 -3.85
C HIS A 35 -17.76 18.09 -4.67
N ASN A 36 -18.80 18.54 -3.98
CA ASN A 36 -19.93 19.28 -4.56
C ASN A 36 -20.00 20.74 -4.09
N TYR A 37 -18.96 21.25 -3.42
CA TYR A 37 -18.88 22.67 -3.05
C TYR A 37 -18.82 23.57 -4.29
N SER A 38 -19.47 24.73 -4.23
CA SER A 38 -19.44 25.77 -5.26
C SER A 38 -18.78 27.05 -4.75
N ASP A 39 -18.42 27.95 -5.68
CA ASP A 39 -17.99 29.32 -5.39
C ASP A 39 -16.82 29.40 -4.39
N SER A 40 -16.90 30.30 -3.41
CA SER A 40 -15.87 30.49 -2.38
C SER A 40 -15.63 29.24 -1.54
N LEU A 41 -16.66 28.41 -1.31
CA LEU A 41 -16.55 27.18 -0.53
C LEU A 41 -15.70 26.12 -1.25
N ALA A 42 -15.82 26.03 -2.58
CA ALA A 42 -14.97 25.15 -3.38
C ALA A 42 -13.49 25.53 -3.22
N ASN A 43 -13.18 26.82 -3.30
CA ASN A 43 -11.81 27.31 -3.15
C ASN A 43 -11.26 27.04 -1.73
N ILE A 44 -12.05 27.28 -0.69
CA ILE A 44 -11.66 26.98 0.70
C ILE A 44 -11.38 25.49 0.86
N PHE A 45 -12.27 24.63 0.36
CA PHE A 45 -12.11 23.18 0.45
C PHE A 45 -10.87 22.68 -0.29
N VAL A 46 -10.68 23.09 -1.55
CA VAL A 46 -9.52 22.70 -2.37
C VAL A 46 -8.22 23.16 -1.71
N ASN A 47 -8.16 24.39 -1.19
CA ASN A 47 -6.99 24.88 -0.48
C ASN A 47 -6.69 24.08 0.79
N ALA A 48 -7.71 23.78 1.61
CA ALA A 48 -7.54 22.97 2.80
C ALA A 48 -7.01 21.56 2.47
N GLN A 49 -7.60 20.91 1.46
CA GLN A 49 -7.16 19.59 1.01
C GLN A 49 -5.74 19.61 0.45
N THR A 50 -5.39 20.64 -0.32
CA THR A 50 -4.04 20.82 -0.88
C THR A 50 -3.00 20.98 0.24
N GLN A 51 -3.31 21.75 1.27
CA GLN A 51 -2.43 21.90 2.44
C GLN A 51 -2.28 20.59 3.21
N MET A 52 -3.35 19.80 3.33
CA MET A 52 -3.27 18.47 3.96
C MET A 52 -2.46 17.49 3.13
N LEU A 53 -2.59 17.51 1.80
CA LEU A 53 -1.75 16.72 0.91
C LEU A 53 -0.29 17.12 1.01
N LEU A 54 0.01 18.42 1.06
CA LEU A 54 1.36 18.93 1.25
C LEU A 54 1.93 18.46 2.58
N LEU A 55 1.19 18.60 3.69
CA LEU A 55 1.63 18.14 5.00
C LEU A 55 1.92 16.64 5.02
N ASN A 56 1.00 15.81 4.52
CA ASN A 56 1.24 14.35 4.44
C ASN A 56 2.42 14.02 3.53
N THR A 57 2.64 14.80 2.47
CA THR A 57 3.79 14.65 1.58
C THR A 57 5.08 15.00 2.31
N LEU A 58 5.09 16.09 3.06
CA LEU A 58 6.23 16.50 3.88
C LEU A 58 6.52 15.49 4.99
N ASP A 59 5.50 14.93 5.67
CA ASP A 59 5.70 13.83 6.63
C ASP A 59 6.36 12.61 5.96
N CYS A 60 5.94 12.26 4.74
CA CYS A 60 6.58 11.20 3.96
C CYS A 60 8.02 11.53 3.50
N LEU A 61 8.38 12.82 3.47
CA LEU A 61 9.73 13.30 3.13
C LEU A 61 10.60 13.44 4.39
N ASP A 62 10.01 13.78 5.54
CA ASP A 62 10.70 13.91 6.84
C ASP A 62 11.09 12.53 7.40
N ASP A 63 10.34 11.50 7.03
CA ASP A 63 10.78 10.09 7.10
C ASP A 63 12.06 9.81 6.28
N LYS A 64 12.68 10.78 5.59
CA LYS A 64 14.01 10.61 4.99
C LYS A 64 15.13 11.37 5.70
N GLU A 65 14.86 12.31 6.59
CA GLU A 65 15.91 13.02 7.34
C GLU A 65 16.01 12.62 8.83
N LEU A 66 15.06 11.84 9.37
CA LEU A 66 15.23 11.15 10.67
C LEU A 66 15.10 9.62 10.61
N ASN A 67 15.08 9.01 9.43
CA ASN A 67 15.34 7.58 9.31
C ASN A 67 16.85 7.31 9.33
N VAL A 68 17.42 7.32 10.55
CA VAL A 68 18.42 6.30 10.85
C VAL A 68 17.71 4.99 10.58
N ILE A 69 17.94 4.41 9.39
CA ILE A 69 17.44 3.08 9.02
C ILE A 69 17.64 2.20 10.25
N SER A 70 16.57 1.88 10.99
CA SER A 70 16.68 1.12 12.24
C SER A 70 17.34 -0.24 11.96
N CYS A 71 17.18 -0.67 10.73
CA CYS A 71 17.70 -1.89 10.14
C CYS A 71 18.88 -1.63 9.21
N LYS A 72 20.11 -1.57 9.73
CA LYS A 72 21.37 -1.40 8.95
C LYS A 72 21.47 -2.26 7.68
N PHE A 73 20.80 -3.41 7.63
CA PHE A 73 20.78 -4.30 6.46
C PHE A 73 20.00 -3.72 5.25
N LEU A 74 19.02 -2.84 5.46
CA LEU A 74 18.29 -2.17 4.37
C LEU A 74 19.10 -1.07 3.69
N SER A 75 20.29 -0.74 4.20
CA SER A 75 21.24 0.12 3.50
C SER A 75 21.77 -0.54 2.22
N ASN A 76 21.75 -1.88 2.17
CA ASN A 76 22.14 -2.66 1.00
C ASN A 76 21.01 -2.73 -0.03
N GLU A 77 21.30 -2.39 -1.28
CA GLU A 77 20.32 -2.49 -2.38
C GLU A 77 19.82 -3.91 -2.59
N VAL A 78 20.70 -4.90 -2.46
CA VAL A 78 20.33 -6.32 -2.64
C VAL A 78 19.28 -6.77 -1.63
N ASP A 79 19.38 -6.32 -0.38
CA ASP A 79 18.41 -6.72 0.65
C ASP A 79 17.09 -5.95 0.52
N ARG A 80 17.11 -4.71 0.01
CA ARG A 80 15.89 -3.98 -0.38
C ARG A 80 15.17 -4.68 -1.53
N GLU A 81 15.90 -5.15 -2.54
CA GLU A 81 15.34 -5.91 -3.65
C GLU A 81 14.68 -7.21 -3.17
N LYS A 82 15.26 -7.92 -2.19
CA LYS A 82 14.64 -9.11 -1.60
C LYS A 82 13.31 -8.79 -0.91
N VAL A 83 13.23 -7.69 -0.17
CA VAL A 83 11.99 -7.23 0.47
C VAL A 83 10.94 -6.86 -0.59
N GLN A 84 11.35 -6.18 -1.66
CA GLN A 84 10.48 -5.85 -2.79
C GLN A 84 9.97 -7.11 -3.49
N LYS A 85 10.84 -8.08 -3.75
CA LYS A 85 10.48 -9.37 -4.33
C LYS A 85 9.51 -10.13 -3.44
N ALA A 86 9.62 -10.00 -2.12
CA ALA A 86 8.67 -10.61 -1.19
C ALA A 86 7.26 -10.06 -1.39
N ARG A 87 7.12 -8.75 -1.63
CA ARG A 87 5.83 -8.13 -1.99
C ARG A 87 5.28 -8.69 -3.29
N GLU A 88 6.09 -8.85 -4.32
CA GLU A 88 5.66 -9.41 -5.60
C GLU A 88 5.16 -10.85 -5.46
N VAL A 89 5.89 -11.67 -4.70
CA VAL A 89 5.47 -13.05 -4.40
C VAL A 89 4.13 -13.07 -3.67
N LEU A 90 3.91 -12.19 -2.70
CA LEU A 90 2.62 -12.08 -2.00
C LEU A 90 1.46 -11.74 -2.95
N LEU A 91 1.67 -10.81 -3.89
CA LEU A 91 0.66 -10.40 -4.85
C LEU A 91 0.33 -11.50 -5.87
N GLN A 92 1.30 -12.36 -6.21
CA GLN A 92 1.08 -13.51 -7.09
C GLN A 92 0.31 -14.66 -6.42
N HIS A 93 0.29 -14.72 -5.08
CA HIS A 93 -0.28 -15.83 -4.32
C HIS A 93 -1.48 -15.41 -3.47
N LEU A 94 -2.32 -14.47 -3.92
CA LEU A 94 -3.48 -13.99 -3.14
C LEU A 94 -4.53 -15.09 -2.83
N GLY A 95 -4.61 -16.11 -3.68
CA GLY A 95 -5.50 -17.27 -3.52
C GLY A 95 -4.87 -18.46 -2.79
N ASP A 96 -3.54 -18.53 -2.71
CA ASP A 96 -2.81 -19.61 -2.05
C ASP A 96 -1.98 -19.06 -0.89
N PRO A 97 -2.44 -19.20 0.36
CA PRO A 97 -1.82 -18.55 1.51
C PRO A 97 -0.37 -19.02 1.71
N ILE A 98 0.58 -18.11 1.43
CA ILE A 98 2.01 -18.34 1.69
C ILE A 98 2.36 -17.99 3.14
N THR A 99 3.04 -18.91 3.83
CA THR A 99 3.57 -18.63 5.17
C THR A 99 4.78 -17.72 5.10
N ILE A 100 5.04 -16.95 6.17
CA ILE A 100 6.23 -16.09 6.26
C ILE A 100 7.52 -16.90 6.09
N LYS A 101 7.54 -18.14 6.56
CA LYS A 101 8.66 -19.09 6.40
C LYS A 101 8.89 -19.50 4.94
N GLN A 102 7.83 -19.71 4.16
CA GLN A 102 7.96 -19.99 2.73
C GLN A 102 8.39 -18.74 1.96
N LEU A 103 7.84 -17.58 2.33
CA LEU A 103 8.19 -16.30 1.73
C LEU A 103 9.67 -15.97 1.94
N SER A 104 10.16 -16.14 3.17
CA SER A 104 11.56 -15.89 3.56
C SER A 104 12.53 -16.78 2.77
N ARG A 105 12.18 -18.05 2.57
CA ARG A 105 12.93 -18.99 1.72
C ARG A 105 12.94 -18.58 0.25
N LYS A 106 11.79 -18.16 -0.31
CA LYS A 106 11.71 -17.72 -1.72
C LYS A 106 12.56 -16.49 -2.03
N VAL A 107 12.74 -15.59 -1.06
CA VAL A 107 13.54 -14.37 -1.24
C VAL A 107 14.95 -14.45 -0.62
N ALA A 108 15.35 -15.62 -0.13
CA ALA A 108 16.65 -15.83 0.51
C ALA A 108 16.96 -14.80 1.61
N MET A 109 15.99 -14.58 2.52
CA MET A 109 16.14 -13.67 3.65
C MET A 109 15.65 -14.32 4.94
N ASN A 110 16.24 -13.96 6.07
CA ASN A 110 15.79 -14.42 7.38
C ASN A 110 14.40 -13.84 7.73
N GLU A 111 13.52 -14.62 8.39
CA GLU A 111 12.15 -14.21 8.71
C GLU A 111 12.06 -12.93 9.57
N CYS A 112 12.95 -12.77 10.56
CA CYS A 112 12.97 -11.58 11.41
C CYS A 112 13.38 -10.35 10.60
N TYR A 113 14.37 -10.51 9.73
CA TYR A 113 14.81 -9.46 8.81
C TYR A 113 13.73 -9.12 7.80
N LEU A 114 13.04 -10.12 7.24
CA LEU A 114 11.92 -9.91 6.32
C LEU A 114 10.78 -9.13 6.99
N LYS A 115 10.34 -9.50 8.19
CA LYS A 115 9.26 -8.79 8.91
C LYS A 115 9.64 -7.34 9.19
N LYS A 116 10.84 -7.12 9.73
CA LYS A 116 11.33 -5.77 10.04
C LYS A 116 11.49 -4.93 8.77
N GLY A 117 12.14 -5.50 7.76
CA GLY A 117 12.42 -4.82 6.50
C GLY A 117 11.15 -4.48 5.73
N PHE A 118 10.17 -5.38 5.73
CA PHE A 118 8.88 -5.13 5.10
C PHE A 118 8.09 -4.02 5.80
N LYS A 119 8.10 -4.01 7.14
CA LYS A 119 7.45 -2.94 7.91
C LYS A 119 8.11 -1.58 7.68
N GLU A 120 9.43 -1.54 7.62
CA GLU A 120 10.18 -0.31 7.33
C GLU A 120 9.90 0.20 5.90
N MET A 121 9.91 -0.70 4.91
CA MET A 121 9.77 -0.31 3.50
C MET A 121 8.33 0.01 3.09
N PHE A 122 7.34 -0.65 3.68
CA PHE A 122 5.93 -0.52 3.28
C PHE A 122 5.03 0.08 4.38
N GLY A 123 5.58 0.43 5.54
CA GLY A 123 4.84 1.03 6.66
C GLY A 123 3.82 0.11 7.34
N THR A 124 3.78 -1.18 6.98
CA THR A 124 2.78 -2.13 7.47
C THR A 124 3.35 -3.54 7.63
N THR A 125 2.68 -4.40 8.39
CA THR A 125 3.12 -5.79 8.53
C THR A 125 2.83 -6.58 7.27
N ILE A 126 3.59 -7.65 7.04
CA ILE A 126 3.37 -8.58 5.93
C ILE A 126 1.94 -9.12 5.95
N PHE A 127 1.43 -9.46 7.14
CA PHE A 127 0.09 -9.99 7.30
C PHE A 127 -0.97 -8.96 6.94
N ASP A 128 -0.88 -7.74 7.48
CA ASP A 128 -1.86 -6.69 7.21
C ASP A 128 -1.85 -6.28 5.74
N PHE A 129 -0.66 -6.14 5.14
CA PHE A 129 -0.52 -5.91 3.70
C PHE A 129 -1.21 -6.99 2.87
N TYR A 130 -0.92 -8.26 3.18
CA TYR A 130 -1.47 -9.40 2.45
C TYR A 130 -2.99 -9.48 2.59
N GLN A 131 -3.53 -9.29 3.80
CA GLN A 131 -4.98 -9.29 4.00
C GLN A 131 -5.65 -8.13 3.27
N ASN A 132 -5.09 -6.91 3.33
CA ASN A 132 -5.64 -5.77 2.60
C ASN A 132 -5.71 -6.06 1.09
N GLN A 133 -4.65 -6.62 0.51
CA GLN A 133 -4.64 -6.96 -0.92
C GLN A 133 -5.64 -8.05 -1.28
N ARG A 134 -5.84 -9.05 -0.41
CA ARG A 134 -6.87 -10.07 -0.61
C ARG A 134 -8.27 -9.46 -0.59
N MET A 135 -8.54 -8.51 0.29
CA MET A 135 -9.85 -7.86 0.38
C MET A 135 -10.11 -6.91 -0.80
N GLU A 136 -9.09 -6.17 -1.26
CA GLU A 136 -9.20 -5.38 -2.49
C GLU A 136 -9.47 -6.28 -3.70
N HIS A 137 -8.78 -7.42 -3.81
CA HIS A 137 -9.05 -8.38 -4.87
C HIS A 137 -10.44 -9.00 -4.76
N ALA A 138 -10.89 -9.32 -3.54
CA ALA A 138 -12.25 -9.79 -3.28
C ALA A 138 -13.30 -8.80 -3.78
N LYS A 139 -13.11 -7.50 -3.49
CA LYS A 139 -14.01 -6.43 -3.94
C LYS A 139 -14.06 -6.36 -5.47
N TYR A 140 -12.92 -6.46 -6.13
CA TYR A 140 -12.84 -6.54 -7.59
C TYR A 140 -13.61 -7.75 -8.14
N LEU A 141 -13.42 -8.94 -7.57
CA LEU A 141 -14.10 -10.15 -8.02
C LEU A 141 -15.62 -10.11 -7.82
N LEU A 142 -16.08 -9.53 -6.71
CA LEU A 142 -17.51 -9.37 -6.43
C LEU A 142 -18.15 -8.33 -7.35
N TYR A 143 -17.53 -7.15 -7.50
CA TYR A 143 -18.14 -6.01 -8.18
C TYR A 143 -17.96 -6.05 -9.70
N GLU A 144 -16.73 -6.31 -10.18
CA GLU A 144 -16.39 -6.24 -11.60
C GLU A 144 -16.62 -7.57 -12.33
N LYS A 145 -16.43 -8.70 -11.64
CA LYS A 145 -16.62 -10.04 -12.22
C LYS A 145 -18.00 -10.64 -11.91
N GLY A 146 -18.77 -10.04 -11.00
CA GLY A 146 -20.11 -10.51 -10.62
C GLY A 146 -20.10 -11.91 -9.99
N LEU A 147 -18.98 -12.34 -9.42
CA LEU A 147 -18.86 -13.66 -8.80
C LEU A 147 -19.65 -13.74 -7.50
N SER A 148 -20.11 -14.94 -7.17
CA SER A 148 -20.78 -15.18 -5.89
C SER A 148 -19.80 -15.13 -4.72
N VAL A 149 -20.32 -14.82 -3.54
CA VAL A 149 -19.54 -14.79 -2.29
C VAL A 149 -18.83 -16.13 -2.03
N THR A 150 -19.46 -17.24 -2.42
CA THR A 150 -18.89 -18.60 -2.33
C THR A 150 -17.68 -18.75 -3.24
N GLU A 151 -17.81 -18.41 -4.52
CA GLU A 151 -16.71 -18.51 -5.49
C GLU A 151 -15.52 -17.63 -5.10
N VAL A 152 -15.78 -16.41 -4.64
CA VAL A 152 -14.72 -15.51 -4.18
C VAL A 152 -14.02 -16.03 -2.92
N SER A 153 -14.77 -16.62 -1.98
CA SER A 153 -14.19 -17.28 -0.81
C SER A 153 -13.24 -18.41 -1.21
N ASP A 154 -13.66 -19.24 -2.17
CA ASP A 154 -12.88 -20.38 -2.66
C ASP A 154 -11.63 -19.93 -3.44
N ILE A 155 -11.77 -18.96 -4.36
CA ILE A 155 -10.65 -18.39 -5.13
C ILE A 155 -9.59 -17.79 -4.21
N LEU A 156 -10.02 -17.13 -3.13
CA LEU A 156 -9.10 -16.53 -2.17
C LEU A 156 -8.53 -17.56 -1.19
N GLY A 157 -8.99 -18.81 -1.18
CA GLY A 157 -8.48 -19.85 -0.30
C GLY A 157 -8.98 -19.75 1.14
N TYR A 158 -10.19 -19.23 1.36
CA TYR A 158 -10.84 -19.25 2.68
C TYR A 158 -11.55 -20.58 2.93
N SER A 159 -11.30 -21.21 4.08
CA SER A 159 -11.94 -22.48 4.45
C SER A 159 -13.44 -22.36 4.75
N SER A 160 -13.95 -21.15 4.98
CA SER A 160 -15.38 -20.91 5.16
C SER A 160 -15.78 -19.50 4.74
N ILE A 161 -17.00 -19.41 4.18
CA ILE A 161 -17.63 -18.15 3.77
C ILE A 161 -17.80 -17.19 4.96
N SER A 162 -18.06 -17.73 6.16
CA SER A 162 -18.20 -16.93 7.38
C SER A 162 -16.91 -16.22 7.77
N HIS A 163 -15.76 -16.90 7.63
CA HIS A 163 -14.45 -16.31 7.91
C HIS A 163 -14.13 -15.23 6.87
N PHE A 164 -14.38 -15.51 5.59
CA PHE A 164 -14.26 -14.53 4.52
C PHE A 164 -15.12 -13.29 4.79
N SER A 165 -16.41 -13.49 5.08
CA SER A 165 -17.37 -12.39 5.30
C SER A 165 -16.99 -11.50 6.48
N THR A 166 -16.44 -12.08 7.54
CA THR A 166 -15.97 -11.33 8.71
C THR A 166 -14.75 -10.48 8.36
N ALA A 167 -13.79 -11.05 7.63
CA ALA A 167 -12.61 -10.33 7.15
C ALA A 167 -12.98 -9.21 6.17
N PHE A 168 -13.88 -9.50 5.22
CA PHE A 168 -14.36 -8.55 4.23
C PHE A 168 -15.09 -7.37 4.87
N LYS A 169 -15.96 -7.64 5.85
CA LYS A 169 -16.65 -6.59 6.61
C LYS A 169 -15.68 -5.73 7.41
N LYS A 170 -14.67 -6.34 8.03
CA LYS A 170 -13.65 -5.59 8.79
C LYS A 170 -12.87 -4.62 7.89
N HIS A 171 -12.61 -5.00 6.65
CA HIS A 171 -11.84 -4.20 5.69
C HIS A 171 -12.69 -3.13 4.99
N THR A 172 -13.85 -3.52 4.46
CA THR A 172 -14.69 -2.64 3.63
C THR A 172 -15.77 -1.89 4.42
N GLY A 173 -16.02 -2.29 5.67
CA GLY A 173 -17.14 -1.80 6.49
C GLY A 173 -18.50 -2.43 6.14
N LEU A 174 -18.60 -3.15 5.03
CA LEU A 174 -19.85 -3.71 4.49
C LEU A 174 -19.76 -5.23 4.37
N LYS A 175 -20.90 -5.92 4.44
CA LYS A 175 -20.91 -7.36 4.13
C LYS A 175 -20.77 -7.58 2.61
N PRO A 176 -20.18 -8.71 2.17
CA PRO A 176 -20.10 -9.05 0.75
C PRO A 176 -21.45 -8.94 0.02
N CYS A 177 -22.54 -9.44 0.63
CA CYS A 177 -23.88 -9.37 0.04
C CYS A 177 -24.45 -7.94 -0.04
N GLU A 178 -24.08 -7.06 0.89
CA GLU A 178 -24.54 -5.65 0.88
C GLU A 178 -23.85 -4.86 -0.24
N LEU A 179 -22.64 -5.25 -0.62
CA LEU A 179 -21.88 -4.64 -1.72
C LEU A 179 -22.46 -4.99 -3.10
N LEU A 180 -23.14 -6.14 -3.23
CA LEU A 180 -23.76 -6.59 -4.49
C LEU A 180 -25.14 -5.95 -4.76
N LEU A 181 -25.75 -5.32 -3.74
CA LEU A 181 -27.08 -4.69 -3.82
C LEU A 181 -27.02 -3.21 -4.23
N ARG A 182 -25.85 -2.70 -4.62
CA ARG A 182 -25.59 -1.32 -5.04
C ARG A 182 -25.00 -1.28 -6.43
#